data_AF-A0A026VTI4-F1
#
_entry.id   AF-A0A026VTI4-F1
#
_cell.length_a   1.000
_cell.length_b   1.000
_cell.length_c   1.000
_cell.angle_alpha   90.00
_cell.angle_beta   90.00
_cell.angle_gamma   90.00
#
_symmetry.space_group_name_H-M   'P 1'
#
loop_
_entity.id
_entity.type
_entity.pdbx_description
1 polymer ?
#
loop_
_entity_poly.entity_id
_entity_poly.type
_entity_poly.pdbx_seq_one_letter_code
_entity_poly.pdbx_strand_id
1 'polypeptide(L)'
;MKLYQIEEDVVEESSRVATLSEYFAWQQRCDECIEKLEEQCRAKRPRLSLGRNHSLVARIAQLKGLKKELETRFRHVGGGDHAEQSSNTKLSWREIHTAFKNRILTGVVINVDYIDPRRFLEDTRTIVLEHVRNAIEQHNSVKVNTMFNREFVAGEKTANKSINTRNHELFKTSDLQEWFTQYVIEPTLASLEEFQERNSGWALSRILNLTININKHNPMHAGCRIKLSMEIKLKKQWRTCNRRTMHVSRGR
;
A
#
# COMPACT_ATOMS: atom_id res chain seq x y z
N MET A 1 11.24 -20.93 19.62
CA MET A 1 10.05 -20.09 19.89
C MET A 1 9.35 -19.78 18.57
N LYS A 2 8.02 -19.92 18.47
CA LYS A 2 7.28 -19.65 17.22
C LYS A 2 7.28 -18.14 16.96
N LEU A 3 7.51 -17.69 15.71
CA LEU A 3 7.64 -16.26 15.36
C LEU A 3 6.43 -15.41 15.81
N TYR A 4 5.24 -16.00 15.82
CA TYR A 4 4.02 -15.38 16.34
C TYR A 4 4.10 -14.98 17.81
N GLN A 5 4.73 -15.81 18.65
CA GLN A 5 4.90 -15.51 20.06
C GLN A 5 5.89 -14.36 20.26
N ILE A 6 6.98 -14.34 19.48
CA ILE A 6 8.00 -13.28 19.56
C ILE A 6 7.38 -11.91 19.20
N GLU A 7 6.47 -11.89 18.23
CA GLU A 7 5.78 -10.68 17.81
C GLU A 7 4.83 -10.15 18.90
N GLU A 8 3.96 -11.00 19.46
CA GLU A 8 3.03 -10.63 20.53
C GLU A 8 3.80 -10.12 21.76
N ASP A 9 4.86 -10.82 22.15
CA ASP A 9 5.71 -10.44 23.27
C ASP A 9 6.38 -9.06 23.03
N VAL A 10 6.91 -8.81 21.83
CA VAL A 10 7.53 -7.50 21.49
C VAL A 10 6.50 -6.38 21.49
N VAL A 11 5.27 -6.63 21.04
CA VAL A 11 4.19 -5.63 21.07
C VAL A 11 3.76 -5.34 22.51
N GLU A 12 3.54 -6.37 23.33
CA GLU A 12 3.14 -6.21 24.73
C GLU A 12 4.21 -5.47 25.54
N GLU A 13 5.48 -5.85 25.37
CA GLU A 13 6.61 -5.21 26.06
C GLU A 13 6.77 -3.73 25.71
N SER A 14 6.37 -3.30 24.51
CA SER A 14 6.49 -1.88 24.08
C SER A 14 5.77 -0.90 25.01
N SER A 15 4.73 -1.36 25.70
CA SER A 15 3.97 -0.60 26.71
C SER A 15 4.65 -0.57 28.08
N ARG A 16 5.54 -1.53 28.36
CA ARG A 16 6.25 -1.72 29.64
C ARG A 16 7.66 -1.12 29.65
N VAL A 17 8.22 -0.77 28.50
CA VAL A 17 9.53 -0.11 28.40
C VAL A 17 9.46 1.26 29.09
N ALA A 18 10.15 1.40 30.23
CA ALA A 18 10.15 2.61 31.04
C ALA A 18 11.54 3.29 31.07
N THR A 19 12.61 2.54 30.84
CA THR A 19 13.99 3.03 30.90
C THR A 19 14.70 2.97 29.54
N LEU A 20 15.75 3.79 29.39
CA LEU A 20 16.56 3.83 28.16
C LEU A 20 17.28 2.48 27.91
N SER A 21 17.70 1.77 28.96
CA SER A 21 18.29 0.44 28.85
C SER A 21 17.30 -0.62 28.38
N GLU A 22 16.07 -0.59 28.91
CA GLU A 22 14.98 -1.46 28.45
C GLU A 22 14.61 -1.16 27.00
N TYR A 23 14.63 0.12 26.61
CA TYR A 23 14.39 0.54 25.25
C TYR A 23 15.40 -0.05 24.27
N PHE A 24 16.70 0.01 24.56
CA PHE A 24 17.71 -0.59 23.67
C PHE A 24 17.56 -2.12 23.57
N ALA A 25 17.30 -2.79 24.69
CA ALA A 25 17.07 -4.25 24.71
C ALA A 25 15.79 -4.66 23.95
N TRP A 26 14.72 -3.85 24.07
CA TRP A 26 13.49 -4.03 23.30
C TRP A 26 13.71 -3.73 21.81
N GLN A 27 14.44 -2.66 21.48
CA GLN A 27 14.71 -2.25 20.11
C GLN A 27 15.46 -3.35 19.34
N GLN A 28 16.47 -3.95 19.96
CA GLN A 28 17.20 -5.07 19.36
C GLN A 28 16.27 -6.24 19.03
N ARG A 29 15.40 -6.64 19.97
CA ARG A 29 14.43 -7.72 19.76
C ARG A 29 13.37 -7.38 18.71
N CYS A 30 12.96 -6.12 18.65
CA CYS A 30 12.06 -5.61 17.63
C CYS A 30 12.70 -5.68 16.22
N ASP A 31 13.96 -5.28 16.10
CA ASP A 31 14.71 -5.36 14.84
C ASP A 31 14.90 -6.80 14.36
N GLU A 32 15.24 -7.72 15.26
CA GLU A 32 15.33 -9.16 14.95
C GLU A 32 13.97 -9.75 14.52
N CYS A 33 12.87 -9.27 15.10
CA CYS A 33 11.52 -9.71 14.73
C CYS A 33 11.13 -9.19 13.34
N ILE A 34 11.42 -7.91 13.05
CA ILE A 34 11.21 -7.30 11.73
C ILE A 34 12.02 -8.04 10.68
N GLU A 35 13.29 -8.35 10.93
CA GLU A 35 14.14 -9.05 9.97
C GLU A 35 13.59 -10.44 9.63
N LYS A 36 13.16 -11.22 10.62
CA LYS A 36 12.53 -12.54 10.42
C LYS A 36 11.22 -12.44 9.63
N LEU A 37 10.41 -11.41 9.87
CA LEU A 37 9.18 -11.17 9.11
C LEU A 37 9.49 -10.77 7.66
N GLU A 38 10.49 -9.91 7.44
CA GLU A 38 10.95 -9.51 6.11
C GLU A 38 11.52 -10.72 5.34
N GLU A 39 12.25 -11.62 5.99
CA GLU A 39 12.75 -12.86 5.39
C GLU A 39 11.59 -13.77 4.95
N GLN A 40 10.53 -13.89 5.74
CA GLN A 40 9.31 -14.62 5.36
C GLN A 40 8.60 -13.99 4.16
N CYS A 41 8.62 -12.66 4.04
CA CYS A 41 8.12 -11.98 2.84
C CYS A 41 9.00 -12.23 1.61
N ARG A 42 10.32 -12.37 1.77
CA ARG A 42 11.28 -12.59 0.68
C ARG A 42 11.34 -14.05 0.22
N ALA A 43 11.01 -15.00 1.09
CA ALA A 43 11.01 -16.42 0.75
C ALA A 43 10.04 -16.69 -0.43
N LYS A 44 10.60 -17.05 -1.59
CA LYS A 44 9.84 -17.45 -2.79
C LYS A 44 9.12 -18.78 -2.55
N ARG A 45 8.03 -18.76 -1.78
CA ARG A 45 7.14 -19.92 -1.62
C ARG A 45 5.99 -19.81 -2.61
N PRO A 46 5.73 -20.82 -3.46
CA PRO A 46 4.70 -20.77 -4.50
C PRO A 46 3.25 -20.58 -4.00
N ARG A 47 3.00 -20.58 -2.69
CA ARG A 47 1.65 -20.63 -2.09
C ARG A 47 1.50 -19.84 -0.78
N LEU A 48 2.20 -18.70 -0.61
CA LEU A 48 1.75 -17.77 0.42
C LEU A 48 0.48 -17.07 -0.10
N SER A 49 -0.65 -17.29 0.56
CA SER A 49 -1.89 -16.60 0.19
C SER A 49 -1.68 -15.09 0.32
N LEU A 50 -2.26 -14.31 -0.60
CA LEU A 50 -2.20 -12.84 -0.59
C LEU A 50 -2.52 -12.25 0.80
N GLY A 51 -3.47 -12.86 1.53
CA GLY A 51 -3.81 -12.47 2.90
C GLY A 51 -2.70 -12.69 3.94
N ARG A 52 -1.89 -13.75 3.83
CA ARG A 52 -0.74 -13.97 4.73
C ARG A 52 0.38 -12.97 4.49
N ASN A 53 0.66 -12.63 3.23
CA ASN A 53 1.63 -11.57 2.92
C ASN A 53 1.15 -10.20 3.39
N HIS A 54 -0.14 -9.90 3.21
CA HIS A 54 -0.72 -8.68 3.72
C HIS A 54 -0.65 -8.59 5.25
N SER A 55 -0.95 -9.70 5.94
CA SER A 55 -0.80 -9.81 7.39
C SER A 55 0.66 -9.57 7.84
N LEU A 56 1.65 -10.17 7.17
CA LEU A 56 3.07 -9.93 7.50
C LEU A 56 3.47 -8.47 7.32
N VAL A 57 3.03 -7.82 6.22
CA VAL A 57 3.31 -6.40 5.97
C VAL A 57 2.68 -5.50 7.05
N ALA A 58 1.44 -5.78 7.44
CA ALA A 58 0.77 -5.04 8.51
C ALA A 58 1.52 -5.13 9.84
N ARG A 59 2.05 -6.31 10.17
CA ARG A 59 2.83 -6.56 11.39
C ARG A 59 4.17 -5.86 11.38
N ILE A 60 4.89 -5.89 10.26
CA ILE A 60 6.13 -5.12 10.08
C ILE A 60 5.86 -3.62 10.26
N ALA A 61 4.76 -3.11 9.69
CA ALA A 61 4.38 -1.71 9.84
C ALA A 61 4.06 -1.34 11.30
N GLN A 62 3.37 -2.22 12.04
CA GLN A 62 3.07 -2.04 13.46
C GLN A 62 4.35 -1.95 14.29
N LEU A 63 5.29 -2.89 14.12
CA LEU A 63 6.57 -2.90 14.85
C LEU A 63 7.42 -1.66 14.54
N LYS A 64 7.50 -1.24 13.28
CA LYS A 64 8.18 -0.01 12.87
C LYS A 64 7.51 1.25 13.47
N GLY A 65 6.18 1.25 13.59
CA GLY A 65 5.41 2.30 14.25
C GLY A 65 5.74 2.42 15.74
N LEU A 66 5.68 1.31 16.46
CA LEU A 66 6.02 1.24 17.88
C LEU A 66 7.47 1.67 18.15
N LYS A 67 8.41 1.25 17.29
CA LYS A 67 9.82 1.64 17.42
C LYS A 67 9.99 3.15 17.33
N LYS A 68 9.31 3.82 16.39
CA LYS A 68 9.34 5.28 16.26
C LYS A 68 8.72 5.97 17.47
N GLU A 69 7.60 5.46 17.97
CA GLU A 69 6.90 6.02 19.15
C GLU A 69 7.80 5.99 20.39
N LEU A 70 8.44 4.85 20.65
CA LEU A 70 9.41 4.71 21.73
C LEU A 70 10.66 5.59 21.49
N GLU A 71 11.18 5.63 20.26
CA GLU A 71 12.30 6.49 19.89
C GLU A 71 11.99 7.98 20.14
N THR A 72 10.75 8.43 19.90
CA THR A 72 10.31 9.78 20.24
C THR A 72 10.17 10.00 21.75
N ARG A 73 9.66 9.01 22.50
CA ARG A 73 9.58 9.07 23.97
C ARG A 73 10.95 9.22 24.63
N PHE A 74 11.96 8.52 24.12
CA PHE A 74 13.31 8.54 24.71
C PHE A 74 14.25 9.62 24.13
N ARG A 75 13.99 10.17 22.92
CA ARG A 75 14.73 11.34 22.40
C ARG A 75 14.28 12.67 22.99
N HIS A 76 13.10 12.77 23.60
CA HIS A 76 12.56 14.05 24.10
C HIS A 76 12.97 14.43 25.53
N VAL A 77 14.20 14.07 25.94
CA VAL A 77 14.80 14.50 27.24
C VAL A 77 15.77 15.69 27.07
N GLY A 78 15.89 16.29 25.88
CA GLY A 78 16.69 17.51 25.75
C GLY A 78 16.46 18.29 24.46
N GLY A 79 16.07 19.55 24.61
CA GLY A 79 16.15 20.57 23.55
C GLY A 79 14.79 21.03 23.05
N GLY A 80 14.24 22.05 23.71
CA GLY A 80 13.25 22.92 23.06
C GLY A 80 13.94 23.79 22.01
N ASP A 81 13.21 24.10 20.95
CA ASP A 81 13.18 25.44 20.36
C ASP A 81 12.03 25.52 19.35
N HIS A 82 11.20 26.54 19.54
CA HIS A 82 10.04 26.86 18.73
C HIS A 82 10.52 27.52 17.43
N ALA A 83 10.41 26.81 16.31
CA ALA A 83 10.38 27.41 14.99
C ALA A 83 9.02 27.07 14.36
N GLU A 84 8.18 28.10 14.19
CA GLU A 84 6.94 28.03 13.42
C GLU A 84 7.22 27.53 12.00
N GLN A 85 6.91 26.25 11.75
CA GLN A 85 6.64 25.72 10.43
C GLN A 85 5.14 25.48 10.33
N SER A 86 4.50 26.28 9.48
CA SER A 86 3.09 26.12 9.15
C SER A 86 2.84 24.76 8.48
N SER A 87 1.75 24.12 8.91
CA SER A 87 1.02 23.00 8.29
C SER A 87 1.52 21.55 8.54
N ASN A 88 0.71 20.83 9.33
CA ASN A 88 0.52 19.38 9.35
C ASN A 88 1.42 18.47 10.22
N THR A 89 1.69 18.85 11.46
CA THR A 89 2.30 17.99 12.51
C THR A 89 1.53 16.68 12.78
N LYS A 90 0.29 16.57 12.26
CA LYS A 90 -0.65 15.47 12.52
C LYS A 90 -0.57 14.31 11.52
N LEU A 91 0.17 14.46 10.42
CA LEU A 91 0.33 13.42 9.39
C LEU A 91 1.82 13.12 9.18
N SER A 92 2.17 11.84 9.04
CA SER A 92 3.53 11.48 8.63
C SER A 92 3.56 10.46 7.50
N TRP A 93 4.25 10.82 6.41
CA TRP A 93 4.54 9.90 5.31
C TRP A 93 5.70 8.95 5.68
N ARG A 94 5.55 7.68 5.32
CA ARG A 94 6.57 6.64 5.46
C ARG A 94 6.61 5.76 4.23
N GLU A 95 7.79 5.56 3.68
CA GLU A 95 8.00 4.57 2.63
C GLU A 95 8.30 3.21 3.23
N ILE A 96 7.63 2.18 2.73
CA ILE A 96 7.86 0.78 3.11
C ILE A 96 8.46 0.07 1.91
N HIS A 97 9.71 -0.38 2.06
CA HIS A 97 10.33 -1.26 1.08
C HIS A 97 9.62 -2.61 1.07
N THR A 98 9.04 -2.97 -0.07
CA THR A 98 8.35 -4.25 -0.26
C THR A 98 8.96 -4.98 -1.45
N ALA A 99 9.21 -6.28 -1.32
CA ALA A 99 9.88 -7.09 -2.35
C ALA A 99 8.97 -7.49 -3.54
N PHE A 100 7.87 -6.76 -3.78
CA PHE A 100 6.97 -7.06 -4.89
C PHE A 100 7.61 -6.63 -6.21
N LYS A 101 7.80 -7.59 -7.12
CA LYS A 101 8.52 -7.42 -8.39
C LYS A 101 8.06 -6.25 -9.29
N ASN A 102 6.82 -5.80 -9.15
CA ASN A 102 6.24 -4.69 -9.93
C ASN A 102 5.90 -3.46 -9.08
N ARG A 103 6.23 -3.44 -7.80
CA ARG A 103 5.91 -2.34 -6.89
C ARG A 103 7.01 -1.28 -6.99
N ILE A 104 6.61 -0.07 -7.38
CA ILE A 104 7.49 1.10 -7.42
C ILE A 104 7.63 1.64 -5.99
N LEU A 105 6.50 1.90 -5.34
CA LEU A 105 6.45 2.52 -4.03
C LEU A 105 5.28 1.99 -3.21
N THR A 106 5.53 1.74 -1.94
CA THR A 106 4.47 1.56 -0.93
C THR A 106 4.64 2.67 0.09
N GLY A 107 3.75 3.65 0.04
CA GLY A 107 3.71 4.76 0.98
C GLY A 107 2.65 4.54 2.04
N VAL A 108 2.88 5.04 3.24
CA VAL A 108 1.91 5.02 4.33
C VAL A 108 1.84 6.42 4.93
N VAL A 109 0.65 7.00 4.96
CA VAL A 109 0.39 8.18 5.77
C VAL A 109 -0.20 7.76 7.09
N ILE A 110 0.58 7.95 8.15
CA ILE A 110 0.21 7.61 9.51
C ILE A 110 -0.64 8.73 10.10
N ASN A 111 -1.78 8.36 10.66
CA ASN A 111 -2.63 9.25 11.42
C ASN A 111 -2.08 9.45 12.83
N VAL A 112 -1.92 10.70 13.28
CA VAL A 112 -1.57 11.01 14.67
C VAL A 112 -2.84 11.22 15.51
N ASP A 113 -3.77 12.06 15.07
CA ASP A 113 -4.89 12.51 15.91
C ASP A 113 -6.20 12.83 15.16
N TYR A 114 -6.34 12.46 13.89
CA TYR A 114 -7.60 12.63 13.17
C TYR A 114 -8.65 11.62 13.65
N ILE A 115 -9.85 12.15 13.88
CA ILE A 115 -11.06 11.37 14.22
C ILE A 115 -12.00 11.30 13.01
N ASP A 116 -12.14 12.40 12.28
CA ASP A 116 -13.01 12.49 11.09
C ASP A 116 -12.30 11.90 9.85
N PRO A 117 -12.85 10.83 9.23
CA PRO A 117 -12.28 10.21 8.02
C PRO A 117 -12.21 11.15 6.83
N ARG A 118 -13.20 12.05 6.67
CA ARG A 118 -13.22 12.96 5.51
C ARG A 118 -12.07 13.95 5.62
N ARG A 119 -11.94 14.65 6.75
CA ARG A 119 -10.82 15.56 7.00
C ARG A 119 -9.46 14.87 6.88
N PHE A 120 -9.32 13.67 7.44
CA PHE A 120 -8.08 12.92 7.31
C PHE A 120 -7.70 12.67 5.85
N LEU A 121 -8.66 12.23 5.01
CA LEU A 121 -8.43 11.97 3.59
C LEU A 121 -8.14 13.26 2.80
N GLU A 122 -8.87 14.33 3.08
CA GLU A 122 -8.67 15.64 2.43
C GLU A 122 -7.27 16.22 2.73
N ASP A 123 -6.80 16.10 3.98
CA ASP A 123 -5.48 16.59 4.40
C ASP A 123 -4.34 15.68 3.93
N THR A 124 -4.59 14.38 3.76
CA THR A 124 -3.60 13.46 3.17
C THR A 124 -3.40 13.69 1.68
N ARG A 125 -4.39 14.26 0.99
CA ARG A 125 -4.39 14.42 -0.47
C ARG A 125 -3.10 15.01 -0.99
N THR A 126 -2.68 16.17 -0.47
CA THR A 126 -1.49 16.88 -0.96
C THR A 126 -0.24 16.00 -0.92
N ILE A 127 -0.03 15.29 0.19
CA ILE A 127 1.11 14.37 0.39
C ILE A 127 1.05 13.23 -0.63
N VAL A 128 -0.12 12.60 -0.78
CA VAL A 128 -0.29 11.47 -1.70
C VAL A 128 -0.06 11.90 -3.15
N LEU A 129 -0.60 13.06 -3.54
CA LEU A 129 -0.49 13.56 -4.91
C LEU A 129 0.96 13.86 -5.29
N GLU A 130 1.77 14.39 -4.38
CA GLU A 130 3.19 14.63 -4.62
C GLU A 130 3.93 13.33 -4.99
N HIS A 131 3.79 12.29 -4.17
CA HIS A 131 4.44 10.99 -4.44
C HIS A 131 3.93 10.30 -5.70
N VAL A 132 2.62 10.41 -5.99
CA VAL A 132 2.04 9.84 -7.21
C VAL A 132 2.53 10.59 -8.45
N ARG A 133 2.63 11.93 -8.41
CA ARG A 133 3.21 12.73 -9.50
C ARG A 133 4.65 12.32 -9.78
N ASN A 134 5.47 12.27 -8.74
CA ASN A 134 6.87 11.87 -8.86
C ASN A 134 7.02 10.48 -9.51
N ALA A 135 6.16 9.52 -9.14
CA ALA A 135 6.17 8.20 -9.75
C ALA A 135 5.71 8.19 -11.23
N ILE A 136 4.73 9.03 -11.59
CA ILE A 136 4.27 9.19 -12.99
C ILE A 136 5.37 9.81 -13.85
N GLU A 137 6.08 10.81 -13.34
CA GLU A 137 7.19 11.46 -14.04
C GLU A 137 8.32 10.47 -14.35
N GLN A 138 8.66 9.62 -13.38
CA GLN A 138 9.73 8.63 -13.52
C GLN A 138 9.35 7.42 -14.41
N HIS A 139 8.08 6.99 -14.37
CA HIS A 139 7.65 5.74 -15.00
C HIS A 139 6.66 5.89 -16.16
N ASN A 140 6.32 7.13 -16.53
CA ASN A 140 5.32 7.54 -17.53
C ASN A 140 3.86 7.15 -17.25
N SER A 141 3.65 6.01 -16.59
CA SER A 141 2.34 5.49 -16.21
C SER A 141 2.48 4.58 -15.01
N VAL A 142 1.51 4.65 -14.10
CA VAL A 142 1.49 3.86 -12.87
C VAL A 142 0.11 3.30 -12.59
N LYS A 143 0.05 2.28 -11.74
CA LYS A 143 -1.19 1.68 -11.25
C LYS A 143 -1.25 1.81 -9.74
N VAL A 144 -2.15 2.65 -9.26
CA VAL A 144 -2.28 3.02 -7.85
C VAL A 144 -3.49 2.35 -7.23
N ASN A 145 -3.33 1.80 -6.03
CA ASN A 145 -4.47 1.52 -5.15
C ASN A 145 -4.18 2.09 -3.77
N THR A 146 -5.23 2.27 -3.00
CA THR A 146 -5.15 2.76 -1.62
C THR A 146 -5.82 1.77 -0.68
N MET A 147 -5.34 1.73 0.56
CA MET A 147 -5.90 0.93 1.63
C MET A 147 -6.08 1.82 2.86
N PHE A 148 -7.33 2.03 3.25
CA PHE A 148 -7.70 2.83 4.41
C PHE A 148 -7.89 1.93 5.63
N ASN A 149 -6.95 2.00 6.56
CA ASN A 149 -6.88 1.15 7.74
C ASN A 149 -7.47 1.86 8.95
N ARG A 150 -8.36 1.16 9.66
CA ARG A 150 -9.09 1.71 10.81
C ARG A 150 -9.50 0.63 11.80
N GLU A 151 -9.80 1.08 13.00
CA GLU A 151 -10.30 0.29 14.11
C GLU A 151 -11.80 0.55 14.31
N PHE A 152 -12.57 -0.52 14.48
CA PHE A 152 -13.96 -0.47 14.90
C PHE A 152 -14.13 -1.06 16.28
N VAL A 153 -15.11 -0.56 17.03
CA VAL A 153 -15.48 -1.08 18.36
C VAL A 153 -16.97 -1.43 18.39
N ALA A 154 -17.31 -2.54 19.04
CA ALA A 154 -18.68 -2.95 19.34
C ALA A 154 -18.74 -3.52 20.76
N GLY A 155 -19.19 -2.71 21.72
CA GLY A 155 -19.08 -3.03 23.14
C GLY A 155 -17.60 -3.16 23.56
N GLU A 156 -17.22 -4.30 24.14
CA GLU A 156 -15.83 -4.59 24.54
C GLU A 156 -14.96 -5.14 23.38
N LYS A 157 -15.54 -5.38 22.21
CA LYS A 157 -14.82 -5.97 21.07
C LYS A 157 -14.24 -4.90 20.17
N THR A 158 -12.97 -5.05 19.82
CA THR A 158 -12.27 -4.21 18.82
C THR A 158 -11.89 -5.03 17.58
N ALA A 159 -11.95 -4.42 16.40
CA ALA A 159 -11.58 -5.07 15.15
C ALA A 159 -10.91 -4.09 14.17
N ASN A 160 -9.76 -4.49 13.65
CA ASN A 160 -9.07 -3.75 12.60
C ASN A 160 -9.59 -4.15 11.22
N LYS A 161 -10.01 -3.16 10.43
CA LYS A 161 -10.53 -3.36 9.07
C LYS A 161 -9.86 -2.42 8.08
N SER A 162 -9.65 -2.91 6.87
CA SER A 162 -9.10 -2.16 5.74
C SER A 162 -10.17 -1.99 4.66
N ILE A 163 -10.37 -0.78 4.14
CA ILE A 163 -11.09 -0.55 2.88
C ILE A 163 -10.03 -0.42 1.78
N ASN A 164 -10.11 -1.28 0.78
CA ASN A 164 -9.19 -1.24 -0.35
C ASN A 164 -9.91 -0.67 -1.56
N THR A 165 -9.30 0.33 -2.19
CA THR A 165 -9.79 0.86 -3.45
C THR A 165 -9.35 -0.02 -4.61
N ARG A 166 -10.09 0.08 -5.72
CA ARG A 166 -9.71 -0.61 -6.96
C ARG A 166 -8.43 0.01 -7.49
N ASN A 167 -7.63 -0.80 -8.19
CA ASN A 167 -6.45 -0.27 -8.86
C ASN A 167 -6.88 0.69 -9.98
N HIS A 168 -6.33 1.90 -9.94
CA HIS A 168 -6.52 2.91 -10.97
C HIS A 168 -5.23 3.12 -11.76
N GLU A 169 -5.36 3.24 -13.07
CA GLU A 169 -4.24 3.52 -13.97
C GLU A 169 -4.14 5.04 -14.15
N LEU A 170 -2.94 5.58 -13.94
CA LEU A 170 -2.67 7.01 -13.98
C LEU A 170 -1.55 7.30 -14.97
N PHE A 171 -1.75 8.36 -15.74
CA PHE A 171 -0.87 8.83 -16.81
C PHE A 171 -0.50 10.29 -16.55
N LYS A 172 0.46 10.82 -17.33
CA LYS A 172 0.88 12.23 -17.24
C LYS A 172 -0.27 13.23 -17.43
N THR A 173 -1.29 12.86 -18.20
CA THR A 173 -2.47 13.70 -18.49
C THR A 173 -3.63 13.47 -17.52
N SER A 174 -3.50 12.57 -16.54
CA SER A 174 -4.56 12.29 -15.58
C SER A 174 -4.72 13.44 -14.60
N ASP A 175 -5.97 13.84 -14.33
CA ASP A 175 -6.27 14.73 -13.22
C ASP A 175 -6.18 13.97 -11.90
N LEU A 176 -5.13 14.26 -11.14
CA LEU A 176 -4.88 13.58 -9.88
C LEU A 176 -5.79 14.06 -8.74
N GLN A 177 -6.29 15.30 -8.81
CA GLN A 177 -7.23 15.84 -7.82
C GLN A 177 -8.59 15.15 -7.98
N GLU A 178 -9.06 15.05 -9.22
CA GLU A 178 -10.26 14.30 -9.56
C GLU A 178 -10.12 12.84 -9.17
N TRP A 179 -8.99 12.22 -9.54
CA TRP A 179 -8.71 10.82 -9.18
C TRP A 179 -8.83 10.58 -7.67
N PHE A 180 -8.16 11.40 -6.87
CA PHE A 180 -8.15 11.22 -5.43
C PHE A 180 -9.57 11.41 -4.84
N THR A 181 -10.32 12.38 -5.34
CA THR A 181 -11.68 12.64 -4.86
C THR A 181 -12.63 11.49 -5.20
N GLN A 182 -12.74 11.14 -6.48
CA GLN A 182 -13.72 10.15 -6.97
C GLN A 182 -13.36 8.70 -6.65
N TYR A 183 -12.07 8.37 -6.56
CA TYR A 183 -11.62 6.97 -6.43
C TYR A 183 -10.96 6.65 -5.10
N VAL A 184 -10.64 7.66 -4.27
CA VAL A 184 -10.11 7.46 -2.91
C VAL A 184 -11.10 7.95 -1.87
N ILE A 185 -11.49 9.23 -1.91
CA ILE A 185 -12.36 9.83 -0.87
C ILE A 185 -13.76 9.21 -0.92
N GLU A 186 -14.47 9.39 -2.04
CA GLU A 186 -15.88 8.99 -2.15
C GLU A 186 -16.11 7.49 -1.87
N PRO A 187 -15.34 6.54 -2.45
CA PRO A 187 -15.57 5.12 -2.20
C PRO A 187 -15.22 4.71 -0.77
N THR A 188 -14.26 5.39 -0.15
CA THR A 188 -13.89 5.12 1.25
C THR A 188 -14.98 5.58 2.20
N LEU A 189 -15.53 6.78 1.99
CA LEU A 189 -16.63 7.31 2.79
C LEU A 189 -17.92 6.50 2.60
N ALA A 190 -18.29 6.16 1.36
CA ALA A 190 -19.46 5.31 1.10
C ALA A 190 -19.33 3.93 1.77
N SER A 191 -18.15 3.32 1.74
CA SER A 191 -17.90 2.04 2.41
C SER A 191 -17.90 2.15 3.94
N LEU A 192 -17.67 3.34 4.51
CA LEU A 192 -17.77 3.59 5.94
C LEU A 192 -19.24 3.73 6.37
N GLU A 193 -20.02 4.50 5.63
CA GLU A 193 -21.46 4.69 5.86
C GLU A 193 -22.20 3.36 5.78
N GLU A 194 -21.99 2.58 4.70
CA GLU A 194 -22.58 1.26 4.54
C GLU A 194 -22.25 0.31 5.71
N PHE A 195 -21.05 0.43 6.26
CA PHE A 195 -20.63 -0.42 7.37
C PHE A 195 -21.33 -0.06 8.69
N GLN A 196 -21.63 1.23 8.90
CA GLN A 196 -22.35 1.73 10.07
C GLN A 196 -23.86 1.45 9.98
N GLU A 197 -24.46 1.65 8.80
CA GLU A 197 -25.92 1.50 8.59
C GLU A 197 -26.42 0.06 8.73
N ARG A 198 -25.55 -0.95 8.55
CA ARG A 198 -25.93 -2.37 8.64
C ARG A 198 -26.28 -2.85 10.06
N ASN A 199 -26.61 -1.95 11.01
CA ASN A 199 -27.00 -2.24 12.39
C ASN A 199 -26.06 -3.22 13.13
N SER A 200 -24.79 -3.24 12.73
CA SER A 200 -23.85 -4.28 13.16
C SER A 200 -23.33 -4.05 14.60
N GLY A 201 -23.67 -2.90 15.20
CA GLY A 201 -23.19 -2.46 16.51
C GLY A 201 -21.74 -1.97 16.51
N TRP A 202 -21.10 -1.91 15.33
CA TRP A 202 -19.72 -1.47 15.18
C TRP A 202 -19.63 0.02 14.85
N ALA A 203 -19.00 0.79 15.74
CA ALA A 203 -18.67 2.19 15.52
C ALA A 203 -17.20 2.34 15.12
N LEU A 204 -16.90 3.32 14.27
CA LEU A 204 -15.52 3.69 13.98
C LEU A 204 -14.90 4.25 15.27
N SER A 205 -13.82 3.62 15.74
CA SER A 205 -13.08 4.03 16.94
C SER A 205 -11.92 4.94 16.55
N ARG A 206 -11.07 4.47 15.65
CA ARG A 206 -9.80 5.13 15.32
C ARG A 206 -9.43 4.96 13.86
N ILE A 207 -8.89 6.00 13.26
CA ILE A 207 -8.23 5.93 11.95
C ILE A 207 -6.76 5.59 12.18
N LEU A 208 -6.25 4.54 11.54
CA LEU A 208 -4.87 4.10 11.74
C LEU A 208 -3.93 4.76 10.73
N ASN A 209 -4.19 4.56 9.43
CA ASN A 209 -3.38 5.10 8.35
C ASN A 209 -4.04 4.91 6.98
N LEU A 210 -3.50 5.61 5.99
CA LEU A 210 -3.75 5.36 4.56
C LEU A 210 -2.48 4.76 3.94
N THR A 211 -2.57 3.56 3.39
CA THR A 211 -1.50 2.97 2.57
C THR A 211 -1.76 3.25 1.09
N ILE A 212 -0.72 3.66 0.37
CA ILE A 212 -0.72 3.95 -1.06
C ILE A 212 0.25 2.99 -1.73
N ASN A 213 -0.27 2.28 -2.72
CA ASN A 213 0.45 1.22 -3.42
C ASN A 213 0.62 1.62 -4.89
N ILE A 214 1.83 2.02 -5.29
CA ILE A 214 2.13 2.44 -6.66
C ILE A 214 2.87 1.33 -7.39
N ASN A 215 2.23 0.74 -8.39
CA ASN A 215 2.80 -0.33 -9.20
C ASN A 215 3.17 0.19 -10.59
N LYS A 216 4.17 -0.44 -11.22
CA LYS A 216 4.52 -0.17 -12.61
C LYS A 216 3.35 -0.56 -13.51
N HIS A 217 2.90 0.37 -14.34
CA HIS A 217 1.91 0.09 -15.38
C HIS A 217 2.64 -0.30 -16.68
N ASN A 218 2.27 -1.45 -17.24
CA ASN A 218 2.77 -1.91 -18.54
C ASN A 218 1.60 -1.90 -19.54
N PRO A 219 1.44 -0.82 -20.33
CA PRO A 219 0.32 -0.71 -21.28
C PRO A 219 0.36 -1.79 -22.38
N MET A 220 1.54 -2.39 -22.63
CA MET A 220 1.74 -3.44 -23.64
C MET A 220 1.34 -4.86 -23.20
N HIS A 221 1.02 -5.09 -21.92
CA HIS A 221 0.59 -6.41 -21.42
C HIS A 221 -0.93 -6.54 -21.26
N ALA A 222 -1.71 -5.51 -21.58
CA ALA A 222 -3.09 -5.72 -21.97
C ALA A 222 -3.07 -6.57 -23.23
N GLY A 223 -3.63 -7.80 -23.19
CA GLY A 223 -3.74 -8.67 -24.35
C GLY A 223 -4.41 -7.91 -25.49
N CYS A 224 -3.59 -7.33 -26.36
CA CYS A 224 -4.07 -6.45 -27.40
C CYS A 224 -4.78 -7.34 -28.42
N ARG A 225 -6.10 -7.46 -28.32
CA ARG A 225 -6.92 -7.81 -29.48
C ARG A 225 -6.97 -6.60 -30.39
N ILE A 226 -5.83 -6.25 -31.00
CA ILE A 226 -5.86 -5.50 -32.24
C ILE A 226 -6.62 -6.42 -33.20
N LYS A 227 -7.88 -6.08 -33.49
CA LYS A 227 -8.55 -6.63 -34.66
C LYS A 227 -7.71 -6.16 -35.85
N LEU A 228 -6.78 -7.01 -36.29
CA LEU A 228 -6.08 -6.82 -37.55
C LEU A 228 -7.13 -6.52 -38.61
N SER A 229 -6.99 -5.38 -39.30
CA SER A 229 -7.84 -5.03 -40.44
C SER A 229 -7.78 -6.17 -41.46
N MET A 230 -8.89 -6.39 -42.18
CA MET A 230 -9.02 -7.48 -43.16
C MET A 230 -7.88 -7.50 -44.18
N GLU A 231 -7.31 -6.34 -44.53
CA GLU A 231 -6.16 -6.23 -45.44
C GLU A 231 -4.90 -6.96 -44.94
N ILE A 232 -4.62 -6.95 -43.64
CA ILE A 232 -3.43 -7.63 -43.08
C ILE A 232 -3.66 -9.14 -43.02
N LYS A 233 -4.90 -9.59 -42.80
CA LYS A 233 -5.26 -11.02 -42.86
C LYS A 233 -5.14 -11.58 -44.28
N LEU A 234 -5.58 -10.82 -45.28
CA LEU A 234 -5.50 -11.22 -46.70
C LEU A 234 -4.04 -11.28 -47.20
N LYS A 235 -3.18 -10.33 -46.81
CA LYS A 235 -1.75 -10.38 -47.16
C LYS A 235 -1.01 -11.60 -46.58
N LYS A 236 -1.40 -12.09 -45.39
CA LYS A 236 -0.83 -13.34 -44.83
C LYS A 236 -1.31 -14.58 -45.56
N GLN A 237 -2.58 -14.65 -45.96
CA GLN A 237 -3.09 -15.77 -46.77
C GLN A 237 -2.45 -15.81 -48.17
N TRP A 238 -2.30 -14.66 -48.84
CA TRP A 238 -1.63 -14.58 -50.14
C TRP A 238 -0.18 -15.08 -50.10
N ARG A 239 0.59 -14.67 -49.09
CA ARG A 239 1.97 -15.15 -48.89
C ARG A 239 2.07 -16.65 -48.61
N THR A 240 1.04 -17.24 -48.01
CA THR A 240 1.00 -18.68 -47.69
C THR A 240 0.57 -19.52 -48.91
N CYS A 241 -0.30 -18.98 -49.76
CA CYS A 241 -0.70 -19.64 -51.02
C CYS A 241 0.46 -19.67 -52.03
N ASN A 242 1.20 -18.56 -52.19
CA ASN A 242 2.33 -18.50 -53.13
C ASN A 242 3.55 -19.35 -52.74
N ARG A 243 3.68 -19.77 -51.46
CA ARG A 243 4.71 -20.73 -51.06
C ARG A 243 4.34 -22.18 -51.39
N ARG A 244 3.05 -22.52 -51.45
CA ARG A 244 2.60 -23.88 -51.81
C ARG A 244 2.58 -24.12 -53.31
N THR A 245 2.34 -23.09 -54.13
CA THR A 245 2.37 -23.22 -55.59
C THR A 245 3.77 -23.29 -56.19
N MET A 246 4.83 -22.84 -55.50
CA MET A 246 6.21 -22.94 -56.01
C MET A 246 6.93 -24.27 -55.71
N HIS A 247 6.33 -25.20 -54.97
CA HIS A 247 6.94 -26.49 -54.63
C HIS A 247 6.40 -27.70 -55.42
N VAL A 248 5.47 -27.50 -56.36
CA VAL A 248 4.92 -28.59 -57.20
C VAL A 248 5.44 -28.55 -58.65
N SER A 249 6.36 -27.63 -58.99
CA SER A 249 6.82 -27.42 -60.39
C SER A 249 8.31 -27.73 -60.63
N ARG A 250 9.02 -28.37 -59.70
CA ARG A 250 10.44 -28.77 -59.88
C ARG A 250 10.69 -30.22 -59.46
N GLY A 251 10.11 -31.14 -60.22
CA GLY A 251 10.43 -32.56 -60.22
C GLY A 251 10.05 -33.13 -61.57
N ARG A 252 10.91 -32.89 -62.57
CA ARG A 252 11.04 -33.78 -63.73
C ARG A 252 11.93 -34.93 -63.33
#